data_AF-A0A8X8Y727-F1
#
_entry.id   AF-A0A8X8Y727-F1
#
_cell.length_a   1.000
_cell.length_b   1.000
_cell.length_c   1.000
_cell.angle_alpha   90.00
_cell.angle_beta   90.00
_cell.angle_gamma   90.00
#
_symmetry.space_group_name_H-M   'P 1'
#
loop_
_entity.id
_entity.type
_entity.pdbx_description
1 polymer ?
#
loop_
_entity_poly.entity_id
_entity_poly.type
_entity_poly.pdbx_seq_one_letter_code
_entity_poly.pdbx_strand_id
1 'polypeptide(L)'
;MPLYDCMLLLKPTVPKEALFDLIARVGKHVYRRNGVVTDLKSLGTVQLGYGIRKLDGRHYQLLLQFVLLYQREMWKVIGRDFAMSK
;
A
#
# COMPACT_ATOMS: atom_id res chain seq x y z
N MET A 1 15.24 -14.98 -4.70
CA MET A 1 14.50 -14.59 -3.48
C MET A 1 13.07 -14.27 -3.92
N PRO A 2 12.02 -14.40 -3.08
CA PRO A 2 10.65 -14.22 -3.53
C PRO A 2 10.37 -12.75 -3.88
N LEU A 3 9.77 -12.53 -5.05
CA LEU A 3 9.20 -11.25 -5.45
C LEU A 3 7.80 -11.16 -4.87
N TYR A 4 7.47 -10.02 -4.27
CA TYR A 4 6.14 -9.78 -3.73
C TYR A 4 5.50 -8.53 -4.35
N ASP A 5 4.22 -8.68 -4.67
CA ASP A 5 3.37 -7.61 -5.17
C ASP A 5 2.51 -7.09 -4.01
N CYS A 6 2.73 -5.84 -3.58
CA CYS A 6 1.92 -5.19 -2.57
C CYS A 6 0.87 -4.28 -3.22
N MET A 7 -0.40 -4.61 -3.00
CA MET A 7 -1.53 -3.77 -3.42
C MET A 7 -2.05 -2.94 -2.25
N LEU A 8 -2.03 -1.63 -2.42
CA LEU A 8 -2.53 -0.66 -1.45
C LEU A 8 -3.85 -0.10 -1.95
N LEU A 9 -4.89 -0.34 -1.17
CA LEU A 9 -6.23 0.15 -1.40
C LEU A 9 -6.51 1.30 -0.41
N LEU A 10 -6.54 2.53 -0.91
CA LEU A 10 -6.77 3.73 -0.11
C LEU A 10 -8.12 4.36 -0.42
N LYS A 11 -8.69 5.06 0.56
CA LYS A 11 -9.91 5.85 0.34
C LYS A 11 -9.61 7.00 -0.63
N PRO A 12 -10.56 7.38 -1.50
CA PRO A 12 -10.37 8.48 -2.45
C PRO A 12 -10.22 9.85 -1.74
N THR A 13 -10.68 9.95 -0.49
CA THR A 13 -10.56 11.14 0.36
C THR A 13 -9.12 11.37 0.86
N VAL A 14 -8.24 10.38 0.81
CA VAL A 14 -6.87 10.52 1.31
C VAL A 14 -6.08 11.44 0.37
N PRO A 15 -5.44 12.50 0.88
CA PRO A 15 -4.62 13.37 0.06
C PRO A 15 -3.40 12.60 -0.49
N LYS A 16 -3.02 12.92 -1.73
CA LYS A 16 -1.88 12.28 -2.40
C LYS A 16 -0.57 12.43 -1.62
N GLU A 17 -0.40 13.53 -0.91
CA GLU A 17 0.77 13.81 -0.06
C GLU A 17 0.96 12.74 1.02
N ALA A 18 -0.11 12.41 1.75
CA ALA A 18 -0.07 11.37 2.79
C ALA A 18 0.23 9.98 2.21
N LEU A 19 -0.20 9.72 0.97
CA LEU A 19 0.13 8.48 0.25
C LEU A 19 1.63 8.43 -0.10
N PHE A 20 2.20 9.50 -0.63
CA PHE A 20 3.63 9.55 -0.94
C PHE A 20 4.49 9.42 0.31
N ASP A 21 4.10 10.03 1.43
CA ASP A 21 4.79 9.87 2.71
C ASP A 21 4.76 8.42 3.20
N LEU A 22 3.61 7.73 3.07
CA LEU A 22 3.49 6.32 3.41
C LEU A 22 4.41 5.45 2.55
N ILE A 23 4.41 5.67 1.24
CA ILE A 23 5.29 4.95 0.30
C ILE A 23 6.76 5.21 0.63
N ALA A 24 7.13 6.46 0.93
CA ALA A 24 8.50 6.81 1.32
C ALA A 24 8.94 6.12 2.61
N ARG A 25 8.04 6.01 3.61
CA ARG A 25 8.30 5.29 4.86
C ARG A 25 8.51 3.79 4.62
N VAL A 26 7.64 3.17 3.82
CA VAL A 26 7.77 1.74 3.45
C VAL A 26 9.05 1.52 2.65
N GLY A 27 9.35 2.38 1.68
CA GLY A 27 10.58 2.32 0.89
C GLY A 27 11.84 2.40 1.75
N LYS A 28 11.89 3.33 2.73
CA LYS A 28 12.97 3.40 3.72
C LYS A 28 13.07 2.13 4.57
N HIS A 29 11.94 1.54 4.96
CA HIS A 29 11.92 0.30 5.75
C HIS A 29 12.48 -0.88 4.94
N VAL A 30 12.07 -1.00 3.68
CA VAL A 30 12.53 -2.05 2.76
C VAL A 30 14.04 -1.89 2.52
N TYR A 31 14.49 -0.67 2.23
CA TYR A 31 15.91 -0.36 2.01
C TYR A 31 16.78 -0.74 3.22
N ARG A 32 16.34 -0.42 4.45
CA ARG A 32 17.04 -0.78 5.70
C ARG A 32 17.22 -2.28 5.91
N ARG A 33 16.37 -3.11 5.30
CA ARG A 33 16.42 -4.58 5.42
C ARG A 33 17.04 -5.26 4.20
N ASN A 34 17.82 -4.52 3.41
CA ASN A 34 18.42 -4.97 2.16
C ASN A 34 17.38 -5.49 1.15
N GLY A 35 16.16 -4.95 1.21
CA GLY A 35 15.14 -5.22 0.22
C GLY A 35 15.26 -4.26 -0.97
N VAL A 36 14.74 -4.68 -2.12
CA VAL A 36 14.72 -3.88 -3.35
C VAL A 36 13.29 -3.52 -3.68
N VAL A 37 13.06 -2.25 -4.03
CA VAL A 37 11.80 -1.80 -4.64
C VAL A 37 12.03 -1.79 -6.15
N THR A 38 11.24 -2.55 -6.91
CA THR A 38 11.46 -2.66 -8.36
C THR A 38 10.56 -1.76 -9.18
N ASP A 39 9.30 -1.56 -8.74
CA ASP A 39 8.33 -0.77 -9.49
C ASP A 39 7.28 -0.16 -8.56
N LEU A 40 6.80 1.03 -8.95
CA LEU A 40 5.74 1.77 -8.29
C LEU A 40 4.70 2.18 -9.34
N LYS A 41 3.51 1.60 -9.27
CA LYS A 41 2.42 1.90 -10.21
C LYS A 41 1.20 2.43 -9.49
N SER A 42 0.62 3.53 -9.98
CA SER A 42 -0.66 4.05 -9.51
C SER A 42 -1.72 3.88 -10.59
N LEU A 43 -2.84 3.23 -10.25
CA LEU A 43 -3.97 3.06 -11.19
C LEU A 43 -5.08 4.10 -10.99
N GLY A 44 -4.91 5.02 -10.04
CA GLY A 44 -5.91 6.03 -9.75
C GLY A 44 -7.16 5.45 -9.08
N THR A 45 -8.31 6.06 -9.34
CA THR A 45 -9.59 5.65 -8.74
C THR A 45 -10.17 4.46 -9.48
N VAL A 46 -10.27 3.32 -8.79
CA VAL A 46 -10.85 2.09 -9.31
C VAL A 46 -12.19 1.83 -8.62
N GLN A 47 -13.20 1.47 -9.40
CA GLN A 47 -14.49 1.03 -8.87
C GLN A 47 -14.41 -0.43 -8.46
N LEU A 48 -14.89 -0.76 -7.26
CA LEU A 48 -14.91 -2.11 -6.74
C LEU A 48 -16.22 -2.80 -7.14
N GLY A 49 -16.14 -4.09 -7.49
CA GLY A 49 -17.32 -4.92 -7.76
C GLY A 49 -18.20 -5.16 -6.52
N TYR A 50 -17.68 -4.91 -5.32
CA TYR A 50 -18.42 -4.95 -4.07
C TYR A 50 -17.91 -3.87 -3.12
N GLY A 51 -18.80 -3.37 -2.25
CA GLY A 51 -18.45 -2.33 -1.29
C GLY A 51 -17.64 -2.92 -0.12
N ILE A 52 -16.40 -2.45 0.07
CA ILE A 52 -15.59 -2.84 1.22
C ILE A 52 -16.10 -2.07 2.45
N ARG A 53 -16.43 -2.79 3.51
CA ARG A 53 -16.87 -2.21 4.78
C ARG A 53 -15.66 -1.78 5.61
N LYS A 54 -15.54 -0.48 5.88
CA LYS A 54 -14.65 0.12 6.88
C LYS A 54 -15.50 0.67 8.04
N LEU A 55 -14.84 1.18 9.08
CA LEU A 55 -15.52 1.84 10.20
C LEU A 55 -16.39 3.02 9.73
N ASP A 56 -15.95 3.73 8.68
CA ASP A 56 -16.63 4.91 8.14
C ASP A 56 -17.77 4.61 7.15
N GLY A 57 -18.04 3.33 6.86
CA GLY A 57 -19.10 2.91 5.94
C GLY A 57 -18.64 1.94 4.85
N ARG A 58 -19.48 1.78 3.81
CA ARG A 58 -19.16 0.96 2.62
C ARG A 58 -18.58 1.84 1.53
N HIS A 59 -17.36 1.53 1.11
CA HIS A 59 -16.70 2.23 0.01
C HIS A 59 -16.72 1.38 -1.26
N TYR A 60 -17.20 1.97 -2.35
CA TYR A 60 -17.28 1.35 -3.68
C TYR A 60 -16.21 1.87 -4.64
N GLN A 61 -15.50 2.93 -4.26
CA GLN A 61 -14.40 3.51 -5.03
C GLN A 61 -13.18 3.61 -4.11
N LEU A 62 -12.03 3.13 -4.57
CA LEU A 62 -10.75 3.23 -3.86
C LEU A 62 -9.64 3.63 -4.83
N LEU A 63 -8.61 4.28 -4.30
CA LEU A 63 -7.36 4.51 -5.02
C LEU A 63 -6.47 3.28 -4.89
N LEU A 64 -5.96 2.78 -6.02
CA LEU A 64 -5.15 1.58 -6.06
C LEU A 64 -3.68 1.91 -6.41
N GLN A 65 -2.77 1.56 -5.52
CA GLN A 65 -1.32 1.69 -5.71
C GLN A 65 -0.68 0.30 -5.62
N PHE A 66 0.22 -0.02 -6.54
CA PHE A 66 1.04 -1.22 -6.56
C PHE A 66 2.47 -0.86 -6.21
N VAL A 67 3.08 -1.62 -5.31
CA VAL A 67 4.50 -1.55 -5.00
C VAL A 67 5.09 -2.93 -5.11
N LEU A 68 6.05 -3.10 -6.01
CA LEU A 68 6.80 -4.33 -6.16
C LEU A 68 8.02 -4.31 -5.24
N LEU A 69 8.08 -5.29 -4.35
CA LEU A 69 9.05 -5.36 -3.27
C LEU A 69 9.75 -6.72 -3.25
N TYR A 70 11.04 -6.70 -2.95
CA TYR A 70 11.90 -7.87 -2.94
C TYR A 70 12.56 -7.99 -1.56
N GLN A 71 12.07 -8.86 -0.67
CA GLN A 71 12.64 -9.07 0.66
C GLN A 71 12.16 -10.39 1.29
N ARG A 72 13.00 -11.05 2.10
CA ARG A 72 12.65 -12.28 2.84
C ARG A 72 11.90 -11.93 4.14
N GLU A 73 10.69 -12.44 4.34
CA GLU A 73 9.79 -12.14 5.49
C GLU A 73 9.05 -10.79 5.44
N MET A 74 8.70 -10.33 4.24
CA MET A 74 8.06 -9.03 4.04
C MET A 74 6.72 -8.85 4.80
N TRP A 75 5.95 -9.93 4.97
CA TRP A 75 4.67 -9.92 5.68
C TRP A 75 4.79 -9.51 7.17
N LYS A 76 5.93 -9.75 7.82
CA LYS A 76 6.21 -9.32 9.21
C LYS A 76 6.50 -7.81 9.34
N VAL A 77 6.79 -7.17 8.23
CA VAL A 77 7.19 -5.76 8.14
C VAL A 77 5.98 -4.90 7.85
N ILE A 78 5.30 -5.23 6.74
CA ILE A 78 4.18 -4.46 6.19
C ILE A 78 2.96 -4.50 7.11
N GLY A 79 2.67 -5.64 7.74
CA GLY A 79 1.50 -5.77 8.62
C GLY A 79 1.49 -4.76 9.78
N ARG A 80 2.66 -4.31 10.26
CA ARG A 80 2.75 -3.29 11.32
C ARG A 80 2.65 -1.86 10.80
N ASP A 81 3.25 -1.58 9.65
CA ASP A 81 3.29 -0.22 9.09
C ASP A 81 1.93 0.22 8.52
N PHE A 82 1.14 -0.72 7.97
CA PHE A 82 -0.20 -0.43 7.42
C PHE A 82 -1.32 -0.44 8.47
N ALA A 83 -1.11 -1.05 9.65
CA ALA A 83 -2.09 -1.06 10.73
C ALA A 83 -2.30 0.32 11.40
N MET A 84 -1.43 1.30 11.11
CA MET A 84 -1.44 2.62 11.75
C MET A 84 -2.14 3.75 10.97
N SER A 85 -2.65 3.49 9.76
CA SER A 85 -3.46 4.51 9.05
C SER A 85 -4.91 4.42 9.52
N LYS A 86 -5.18 5.00 10.70
CA LYS A 86 -6.53 5.27 11.21
C LYS A 86 -7.03 6.59 10.63
#